data_AF-A0ABD0P6J9-F1
#
_entry.id   AF-A0ABD0P6J9-F1
#
_cell.length_a   1.000
_cell.length_b   1.000
_cell.length_c   1.000
_cell.angle_alpha   90.00
_cell.angle_beta   90.00
_cell.angle_gamma   90.00
#
_symmetry.space_group_name_H-M   'P 1'
#
loop_
_entity.id
_entity.type
_entity.pdbx_description
1 polymer ?
#
loop_
_entity_poly.entity_id
_entity_poly.type
_entity_poly.pdbx_seq_one_letter_code
_entity_poly.pdbx_strand_id
1 'polypeptide(L)' 'KIIQSILDSGRLGPNIKFSECYGLLLKHLKSDEVHWLHPNLTVAEVEQKYEQQHVEAEW' A
#
# COMPACT_ATOMS: atom_id res chain seq x y z
N LYS A 1 4.82 6.60 5.13
CA LYS A 1 6.27 6.28 5.11
C LYS A 1 6.61 4.84 4.65
N ILE A 2 5.61 3.98 4.34
CA ILE A 2 5.86 2.59 3.92
C ILE A 2 6.64 2.50 2.61
N ILE A 3 6.23 3.25 1.58
CA ILE A 3 6.89 3.26 0.27
C ILE A 3 8.38 3.55 0.43
N GLN A 4 8.74 4.62 1.16
CA GLN A 4 10.13 4.98 1.40
C GLN A 4 10.92 3.85 2.10
N SER A 5 10.35 3.21 3.13
CA SER A 5 10.99 2.08 3.79
C SER A 5 11.24 0.89 2.85
N ILE A 6 10.35 0.64 1.87
CA ILE A 6 10.54 -0.38 0.85
C ILE A 6 11.66 0.04 -0.13
N LEU A 7 11.65 1.29 -0.60
CA LEU A 7 12.67 1.81 -1.52
C LEU A 7 14.06 1.75 -0.88
N ASP A 8 14.17 2.15 0.39
CA ASP A 8 15.43 2.17 1.15
C ASP A 8 15.92 0.77 1.52
N SER A 9 15.03 -0.23 1.53
CA SER A 9 15.40 -1.62 1.84
C SER A 9 16.31 -2.27 0.78
N GLY A 10 16.42 -1.67 -0.41
CA GLY A 10 17.18 -2.22 -1.53
C GLY A 10 16.54 -3.43 -2.21
N ARG A 11 15.35 -3.88 -1.75
CA ARG A 11 14.65 -5.06 -2.30
C ARG A 11 14.15 -4.87 -3.73
N LEU A 12 13.97 -3.63 -4.16
CA LEU A 12 13.55 -3.28 -5.53
C LEU A 12 14.74 -2.96 -6.46
N GLY A 13 15.97 -3.13 -5.96
CA GLY A 13 17.21 -2.78 -6.65
C GLY A 13 17.79 -1.43 -6.21
N PRO A 14 19.08 -1.18 -6.50
CA PRO A 14 19.75 0.05 -6.13
C PRO A 14 19.40 1.22 -7.07
N ASN A 15 19.73 2.45 -6.65
CA ASN A 15 19.71 3.66 -7.47
C ASN A 15 18.32 4.06 -8.03
N ILE A 16 17.26 3.92 -7.25
CA ILE A 16 15.92 4.39 -7.61
C ILE A 16 15.94 5.92 -7.74
N LYS A 17 15.57 6.43 -8.92
CA LYS A 17 15.60 7.87 -9.24
C LYS A 17 14.27 8.59 -9.03
N PHE A 18 13.16 7.88 -9.17
CA PHE A 18 11.82 8.46 -9.20
C PHE A 18 10.97 7.86 -8.09
N SER A 19 11.32 8.14 -6.82
CA SER A 19 10.62 7.63 -5.63
C SER A 19 9.13 7.99 -5.63
N GLU A 20 8.80 9.19 -6.12
CA GLU A 20 7.43 9.70 -6.16
C GLU A 20 6.55 9.01 -7.21
N CYS A 21 7.13 8.19 -8.10
CA CYS A 21 6.36 7.39 -9.07
C CYS A 21 5.80 6.09 -8.47
N TYR A 22 6.12 5.77 -7.21
CA TYR A 22 5.62 4.59 -6.54
C TYR A 22 4.36 4.91 -5.75
N GLY A 23 3.40 3.99 -5.79
CA GLY A 23 2.16 4.06 -5.02
C GLY A 23 1.86 2.71 -4.36
N LEU A 24 0.93 2.71 -3.40
CA LEU A 24 0.40 1.49 -2.80
C LEU A 24 -1.02 1.26 -3.31
N LEU A 25 -1.29 0.02 -3.70
CA LEU A 25 -2.60 -0.46 -4.12
C LEU A 25 -3.05 -1.52 -3.13
N LEU A 26 -4.23 -1.35 -2.56
CA LEU A 26 -4.95 -2.36 -1.78
C LEU A 26 -5.93 -3.07 -2.71
N LYS A 27 -6.01 -4.40 -2.69
CA LYS A 27 -6.84 -5.18 -3.61
C LYS A 27 -7.58 -6.27 -2.87
N HIS A 28 -8.90 -6.28 -2.94
CA HIS A 28 -9.65 -7.42 -2.43
C HIS A 28 -9.42 -8.65 -3.33
N LEU A 29 -9.09 -9.80 -2.72
CA LEU A 29 -8.65 -11.00 -3.45
C LEU A 29 -9.80 -11.76 -4.11
N LYS A 30 -11.04 -11.55 -3.65
CA LYS A 30 -12.24 -12.29 -4.11
C LYS A 30 -13.16 -11.48 -5.02
N SER A 31 -12.84 -10.20 -5.28
CA SER A 31 -13.58 -9.34 -6.20
C SER A 31 -12.62 -8.50 -7.04
N ASP A 32 -13.17 -7.65 -7.91
CA ASP A 32 -12.39 -6.68 -8.69
C ASP A 32 -12.15 -5.36 -7.93
N GLU A 33 -12.43 -5.32 -6.62
CA GLU A 33 -12.27 -4.12 -5.81
C GLU A 33 -10.79 -3.76 -5.60
N VAL A 34 -10.47 -2.50 -5.89
CA VAL A 34 -9.12 -1.94 -5.80
C VAL A 34 -9.15 -0.51 -5.26
N HIS A 35 -8.20 -0.19 -4.37
CA HIS A 35 -8.05 1.14 -3.77
C HIS A 35 -6.60 1.60 -3.81
N TRP A 36 -6.33 2.69 -4.52
CA TRP A 36 -5.04 3.37 -4.40
C TRP A 36 -4.98 4.11 -3.07
N LEU A 37 -3.94 3.85 -2.28
CA LEU A 37 -3.76 4.47 -0.97
C LEU A 37 -3.01 5.78 -1.12
N HIS A 38 -3.61 6.86 -0.64
CA HIS A 38 -2.97 8.17 -0.63
C HIS A 38 -1.70 8.14 0.25
N PRO A 39 -0.58 8.77 -0.16
CA PRO A 39 0.69 8.71 0.58
C PRO A 39 0.63 9.20 2.04
N ASN A 40 -0.34 10.06 2.35
CA ASN A 40 -0.55 10.61 3.69
C ASN A 40 -1.49 9.77 4.57
N LEU A 41 -2.10 8.70 4.06
CA LEU A 41 -2.87 7.78 4.90
C LEU A 41 -1.94 7.01 5.83
N THR A 42 -2.33 6.92 7.10
CA THR A 42 -1.69 6.06 8.08
C THR A 42 -2.19 4.62 7.94
N VAL A 43 -1.41 3.67 8.46
CA VAL A 43 -1.79 2.25 8.46
C VAL A 43 -3.08 2.04 9.24
N ALA A 44 -3.20 2.64 10.42
CA ALA A 44 -4.40 2.54 11.26
C ALA A 44 -5.67 3.06 10.56
N GLU A 45 -5.57 4.15 9.79
CA GLU A 45 -6.71 4.68 9.02
C GLU A 45 -7.12 3.73 7.87
N VAL A 46 -6.16 3.05 7.26
CA VAL A 46 -6.42 2.04 6.21
C VAL A 46 -7.09 0.82 6.83
N GLU A 47 -6.52 0.25 7.89
CA GLU A 47 -7.08 -0.90 8.62
C GLU A 47 -8.50 -0.58 9.10
N GLN A 48 -8.68 0.53 9.81
CA GLN A 48 -10.00 0.95 10.31
C GLN A 48 -11.03 1.07 9.17
N LYS A 49 -10.64 1.57 7.99
CA LYS A 49 -11.58 1.78 6.88
C LYS A 49 -11.93 0.50 6.13
N TYR A 50 -10.95 -0.35 5.85
CA TYR A 50 -11.12 -1.48 4.93
C TYR A 50 -11.36 -2.81 5.65
N GLU A 51 -10.85 -3.00 6.87
CA GLU A 51 -11.11 -4.22 7.64
C GLU A 51 -12.55 -4.31 8.18
N GLN A 52 -13.28 -3.17 8.20
CA GLN A 52 -14.72 -3.16 8.47
C GLN A 52 -15.54 -3.77 7.33
N GLN A 53 -14.98 -3.85 6.11
CA GLN A 53 -15.68 -4.33 4.92
C GLN A 53 -15.36 -5.79 4.62
N HIS A 54 -14.08 -6.15 4.72
CA HIS A 54 -13.54 -7.50 4.47
C HIS A 54 -12.46 -7.82 5.49
N VAL A 55 -12.27 -9.08 5.84
CA VAL A 55 -11.23 -9.46 6.82
C VAL A 55 -9.83 -9.26 6.23
N GLU A 56 -8.82 -9.04 7.07
CA GLU A 56 -7.42 -8.80 6.66
C GLU A 56 -6.92 -9.81 5.60
N ALA A 57 -7.22 -11.10 5.79
CA ALA A 57 -6.79 -12.17 4.88
C ALA A 57 -7.45 -12.13 3.48
N GLU A 58 -8.40 -11.23 3.25
CA GLU A 58 -9.06 -11.01 1.95
C GLU A 58 -8.51 -9.81 1.18
N TRP A 59 -7.59 -9.03 1.75
CA TRP A 59 -6.97 -7.84 1.13
C TRP A 59 -5.57 -8.07 0.54
#